data_AF-A0A644YMJ7-F1
#
_entry.id   AF-A0A644YMJ7-F1
#
_cell.length_a   1.000
_cell.length_b   1.000
_cell.length_c   1.000
_cell.angle_alpha   90.00
_cell.angle_beta   90.00
_cell.angle_gamma   90.00
#
_symmetry.space_group_name_H-M   'P 1'
#
loop_
_entity.id
_entity.type
_entity.pdbx_description
1 polymer ?
#
loop_
_entity_poly.entity_id
_entity_poly.type
_entity_poly.pdbx_seq_one_letter_code
_entity_poly.pdbx_strand_id
1 'polypeptide(L)'
;MMNHFDLNARTIERRNGFITYLKEAEKIADFLALIGAHNAMMKFEDVRIIRDMRNSVNRLVNCENANMNKTIDAAAKQVANIEFIEATVGLGKLPDKLKEIAVIRLENPDISLKELGEMIPSGAISKSGINHRLRKINDYADSLRMGKAIR
;
A
#
# COMPACT_ATOMS: atom_id res chain seq x y z
N MET A 1 6.64 -6.71 -44.60
CA MET A 1 5.30 -6.18 -44.93
C MET A 1 4.58 -5.63 -43.69
N MET A 2 4.21 -6.43 -42.68
CA MET A 2 3.48 -5.92 -41.49
C MET A 2 4.20 -4.78 -40.77
N ASN A 3 5.53 -4.82 -40.69
CA ASN A 3 6.32 -3.77 -40.04
C ASN A 3 6.45 -2.48 -40.86
N HIS A 4 6.01 -2.45 -42.13
CA HIS A 4 5.85 -1.17 -42.86
C HIS A 4 4.66 -0.36 -42.34
N PHE A 5 3.79 -0.97 -41.54
CA PHE A 5 2.64 -0.34 -40.90
C PHE A 5 2.85 -0.19 -39.38
N ASP A 6 4.10 -0.21 -38.90
CA ASP A 6 4.46 -0.04 -37.49
C ASP A 6 3.76 -1.00 -36.51
N LEU A 7 3.43 -2.21 -36.98
CA LEU A 7 2.73 -3.23 -36.18
C LEU A 7 3.65 -4.02 -35.22
N ASN A 8 4.97 -3.82 -35.28
CA ASN A 8 5.97 -4.54 -34.47
C ASN A 8 5.78 -6.08 -34.46
N ALA A 9 5.44 -6.64 -35.62
CA ALA A 9 5.29 -8.07 -35.81
C ALA A 9 6.63 -8.78 -35.65
N ARG A 10 6.62 -9.91 -34.95
CA ARG A 10 7.78 -10.78 -34.77
C ARG A 10 7.56 -12.09 -35.50
N THR A 11 8.62 -12.63 -36.10
CA THR A 11 8.58 -13.90 -36.81
C THR A 11 9.48 -14.92 -36.11
N ILE A 12 9.00 -16.16 -36.00
CA ILE A 12 9.74 -17.30 -35.45
C ILE A 12 9.75 -18.40 -36.51
N GLU A 13 10.93 -19.00 -36.73
CA GLU A 13 11.09 -20.19 -37.56
C GLU A 13 10.69 -21.46 -36.79
N ARG A 14 9.99 -22.37 -37.45
CA ARG A 14 9.53 -23.67 -36.94
C ARG A 14 9.81 -24.75 -37.99
N ARG A 15 9.72 -26.02 -37.59
CA ARG A 15 10.02 -27.19 -38.45
C ARG A 15 9.26 -27.21 -39.79
N ASN A 16 8.07 -26.60 -39.86
CA ASN A 16 7.23 -26.55 -41.06
C ASN A 16 7.01 -25.11 -41.59
N GLY A 17 7.94 -24.18 -41.35
CA GLY A 17 7.89 -22.82 -41.90
C GLY A 17 7.96 -21.72 -40.83
N PHE A 18 7.39 -20.56 -41.14
CA PHE A 18 7.48 -19.36 -40.30
C PHE A 18 6.13 -19.00 -39.66
N ILE A 19 6.17 -18.60 -38.39
CA ILE A 19 5.02 -18.03 -37.69
C ILE A 19 5.30 -16.56 -37.41
N THR A 20 4.46 -15.68 -37.94
CA THR A 20 4.47 -14.24 -37.62
C THR A 20 3.36 -13.93 -36.63
N TYR A 21 3.67 -13.20 -35.58
CA TYR A 21 2.71 -12.87 -34.52
C TYR A 21 2.79 -11.40 -34.08
N LEU A 22 1.67 -10.92 -33.56
CA LEU A 22 1.51 -9.65 -32.85
C LEU A 22 1.25 -9.96 -31.36
N LYS A 23 1.87 -9.20 -30.46
CA LYS A 23 1.69 -9.36 -28.99
C LYS A 23 1.08 -8.13 -28.33
N GLU A 24 1.35 -6.96 -28.88
CA GLU A 24 0.83 -5.70 -28.35
C GLU A 24 -0.63 -5.55 -28.72
N ALA A 25 -1.49 -5.36 -27.72
CA ALA A 25 -2.93 -5.29 -27.93
C ALA A 25 -3.31 -4.10 -28.84
N GLU A 26 -2.60 -2.98 -28.73
CA GLU A 26 -2.76 -1.83 -29.63
C GLU A 26 -2.45 -2.21 -31.07
N LYS A 27 -1.35 -2.92 -31.32
CA LYS A 27 -0.97 -3.38 -32.68
C LYS A 27 -1.93 -4.40 -33.26
N ILE A 28 -2.58 -5.21 -32.43
CA ILE A 28 -3.65 -6.11 -32.87
C ILE A 28 -4.88 -5.30 -33.32
N ALA A 29 -5.26 -4.26 -32.59
CA ALA A 29 -6.36 -3.38 -32.97
C ALA A 29 -6.04 -2.58 -34.24
N ASP A 30 -4.83 -2.02 -34.35
CA ASP A 30 -4.33 -1.33 -35.54
C ASP A 30 -4.39 -2.24 -36.77
N PHE A 31 -3.96 -3.50 -36.62
CA PHE A 31 -4.02 -4.47 -37.71
C PHE A 31 -5.46 -4.76 -38.15
N LEU A 32 -6.40 -4.94 -37.20
CA LEU A 32 -7.81 -5.17 -37.52
C LEU A 32 -8.43 -3.97 -38.23
N ALA A 33 -8.06 -2.74 -37.84
CA ALA A 33 -8.46 -1.52 -38.53
C ALA A 33 -7.89 -1.46 -39.96
N LEU A 34 -6.59 -1.74 -40.12
CA LEU A 34 -5.87 -1.70 -41.39
C LEU A 34 -6.49 -2.63 -42.45
N ILE A 35 -6.95 -3.82 -42.05
CA ILE A 35 -7.59 -4.79 -42.96
C ILE A 35 -9.10 -4.55 -43.14
N GLY A 36 -9.65 -3.50 -42.54
CA GLY A 36 -11.07 -3.14 -42.64
C GLY A 36 -12.01 -3.93 -41.72
N ALA A 37 -11.49 -4.71 -40.77
CA ALA A 37 -12.26 -5.54 -39.84
C ALA A 37 -12.81 -4.74 -38.63
N HIS A 38 -13.49 -3.62 -38.89
CA HIS A 38 -13.94 -2.66 -37.89
C HIS A 38 -14.82 -3.29 -36.79
N ASN A 39 -15.75 -4.19 -37.14
CA ASN A 39 -16.60 -4.88 -36.17
C ASN A 39 -15.81 -5.79 -35.22
N ALA A 40 -14.73 -6.42 -35.71
CA ALA A 40 -13.86 -7.24 -34.87
C ALA A 40 -12.97 -6.37 -33.98
N MET A 41 -12.46 -5.26 -34.53
CA MET A 41 -11.69 -4.26 -33.79
C MET A 41 -12.49 -3.69 -32.60
N MET A 42 -13.72 -3.25 -32.83
CA MET A 42 -14.59 -2.71 -31.77
C MET A 42 -14.82 -3.73 -30.65
N LYS A 43 -15.19 -4.97 -31.00
CA LYS A 43 -15.37 -6.05 -30.00
C LYS A 43 -14.08 -6.35 -29.23
N PHE A 44 -12.93 -6.28 -29.89
CA PHE A 44 -11.63 -6.49 -29.26
C PHE A 44 -11.31 -5.38 -28.26
N GLU A 45 -11.53 -4.12 -28.65
CA GLU A 45 -11.36 -2.94 -27.80
C GLU A 45 -12.29 -2.97 -26.57
N ASP A 46 -13.57 -3.30 -26.75
CA ASP A 46 -14.53 -3.40 -25.64
C ASP A 46 -14.04 -4.36 -24.55
N VAL A 47 -13.55 -5.55 -24.95
CA VAL A 47 -13.01 -6.54 -24.02
C VAL A 47 -11.72 -6.04 -23.36
N ARG A 48 -10.85 -5.37 -24.12
CA ARG A 48 -9.58 -4.82 -23.62
C ARG A 48 -9.84 -3.74 -22.56
N ILE A 49 -10.70 -2.78 -22.86
CA ILE A 49 -11.05 -1.65 -21.99
C ILE A 49 -11.63 -2.16 -20.67
N ILE A 50 -12.61 -3.07 -20.71
CA ILE A 50 -13.23 -3.63 -19.51
C ILE A 50 -12.19 -4.35 -18.65
N ARG A 51 -11.32 -5.16 -19.26
CA ARG A 51 -10.27 -5.88 -18.55
C ARG A 51 -9.28 -4.92 -17.89
N ASP A 52 -8.84 -3.89 -18.60
CA ASP A 52 -7.83 -2.96 -18.10
C ASP A 52 -8.40 -2.06 -16.99
N MET A 53 -9.67 -1.67 -17.09
CA MET A 53 -10.41 -1.00 -16.02
C MET A 53 -10.49 -1.89 -14.77
N ARG A 54 -10.95 -3.14 -14.92
CA ARG A 54 -11.05 -4.10 -13.81
C ARG A 54 -9.69 -4.33 -13.13
N ASN A 55 -8.63 -4.51 -13.92
CA ASN A 55 -7.28 -4.69 -13.40
C ASN A 55 -6.80 -3.46 -12.64
N SER A 56 -7.14 -2.26 -13.11
CA SER A 56 -6.77 -1.01 -12.45
C SER A 56 -7.51 -0.84 -11.11
N VAL A 57 -8.80 -1.15 -11.07
CA VAL A 57 -9.60 -1.17 -9.83
C VAL A 57 -9.07 -2.22 -8.86
N ASN A 58 -8.81 -3.44 -9.31
CA ASN A 58 -8.27 -4.51 -8.46
C ASN A 58 -6.94 -4.11 -7.84
N ARG A 59 -6.03 -3.48 -8.60
CA ARG A 59 -4.76 -2.97 -8.07
C ARG A 59 -4.96 -1.87 -7.03
N LEU A 60 -5.88 -0.95 -7.29
CA LEU A 60 -6.17 0.16 -6.38
C LEU A 60 -6.74 -0.35 -5.05
N VAL A 61 -7.79 -1.19 -5.12
CA VAL A 61 -8.43 -1.78 -3.94
C VAL A 61 -7.44 -2.64 -3.14
N ASN A 62 -6.62 -3.45 -3.81
CA ASN A 62 -5.59 -4.24 -3.12
C ASN A 62 -4.56 -3.37 -2.40
N CYS A 63 -4.16 -2.25 -3.01
CA CYS A 63 -3.24 -1.30 -2.40
C CYS A 63 -3.87 -0.64 -1.16
N GLU A 64 -5.11 -0.19 -1.26
CA GLU A 64 -5.85 0.42 -0.15
C GLU A 64 -6.03 -0.55 1.01
N ASN A 65 -6.52 -1.76 0.74
CA ASN A 65 -6.68 -2.81 1.75
C ASN A 65 -5.36 -3.15 2.44
N ALA A 66 -4.27 -3.30 1.67
CA ALA A 66 -2.96 -3.57 2.25
C ALA A 66 -2.46 -2.42 3.13
N ASN A 67 -2.73 -1.17 2.76
CA ASN A 67 -2.36 0.00 3.57
C ASN A 67 -3.22 0.12 4.84
N MET A 68 -4.51 -0.15 4.74
CA MET A 68 -5.42 -0.18 5.90
C MET A 68 -5.01 -1.27 6.88
N ASN A 69 -4.79 -2.51 6.43
CA ASN A 69 -4.35 -3.62 7.28
C ASN A 69 -3.05 -3.29 8.02
N LYS A 70 -2.03 -2.78 7.32
CA LYS A 70 -0.78 -2.33 7.96
C LYS A 70 -1.00 -1.25 9.02
N THR A 71 -1.97 -0.35 8.79
CA THR A 71 -2.28 0.72 9.74
C THR A 71 -2.97 0.17 10.98
N ILE A 72 -3.93 -0.74 10.80
CA ILE A 72 -4.64 -1.45 11.88
C ILE A 72 -3.65 -2.25 12.72
N ASP A 73 -2.81 -3.07 12.10
CA ASP A 73 -1.80 -3.89 12.79
C ASP A 73 -0.83 -3.02 13.60
N ALA A 74 -0.40 -1.89 13.04
CA ALA A 74 0.47 -0.95 13.74
C ALA A 74 -0.22 -0.28 14.93
N ALA A 75 -1.49 0.10 14.80
CA ALA A 75 -2.27 0.69 15.89
C ALA A 75 -2.51 -0.33 17.01
N ALA A 76 -2.93 -1.55 16.67
CA ALA A 76 -3.10 -2.64 17.63
C ALA A 76 -1.82 -2.95 18.40
N LYS A 77 -0.66 -3.00 17.70
CA LYS A 77 0.64 -3.19 18.34
C LYS A 77 1.01 -2.04 19.27
N GLN A 78 0.71 -0.79 18.90
CA GLN A 78 0.95 0.38 19.75
C GLN A 78 0.15 0.28 21.05
N VAL A 79 -1.16 0.00 20.96
CA VAL A 79 -2.04 -0.16 22.12
C VAL A 79 -1.52 -1.27 23.04
N ALA A 80 -1.27 -2.47 22.50
CA ALA A 80 -0.78 -3.60 23.30
C ALA A 80 0.56 -3.31 24.00
N ASN A 81 1.46 -2.57 23.35
CA ASN A 81 2.73 -2.18 23.97
C ASN A 81 2.55 -1.13 25.06
N ILE A 82 1.64 -0.18 24.87
CA ILE A 82 1.33 0.83 25.90
C ILE A 82 0.69 0.16 27.12
N GLU A 83 -0.29 -0.73 26.92
CA GLU A 83 -0.92 -1.50 28.00
C GLU A 83 0.10 -2.36 28.76
N PHE A 84 1.04 -2.98 28.04
CA PHE A 84 2.12 -3.74 28.66
C PHE A 84 3.02 -2.86 29.54
N ILE A 85 3.37 -1.64 29.10
CA ILE A 85 4.15 -0.70 29.90
C ILE A 85 3.38 -0.31 31.16
N GLU A 86 2.09 0.04 31.02
CA GLU A 86 1.23 0.42 32.14
C GLU A 86 1.17 -0.69 33.19
N ALA A 87 0.94 -1.94 32.76
CA ALA A 87 0.85 -3.09 33.65
C ALA A 87 2.18 -3.45 34.33
N THR A 88 3.33 -3.16 33.70
CA THR A 88 4.64 -3.59 34.21
C THR A 88 5.29 -2.56 35.12
N VAL A 89 5.30 -1.28 34.71
CA VAL A 89 6.03 -0.20 35.41
C VAL A 89 5.22 1.09 35.57
N GLY A 90 4.02 1.16 34.97
CA GLY A 90 3.21 2.36 34.89
C GLY A 90 3.72 3.35 33.84
N LEU A 91 2.80 4.03 33.15
CA LEU A 91 3.09 5.08 32.16
C LEU A 91 3.79 6.29 32.79
N GLY A 92 3.74 6.45 34.11
CA GLY A 92 4.51 7.46 34.84
C GLY A 92 6.03 7.32 34.72
N LYS A 93 6.55 6.17 34.29
CA LYS A 93 7.98 5.97 34.01
C LYS A 93 8.41 6.45 32.62
N LEU A 94 7.46 6.75 31.74
CA LEU A 94 7.77 7.36 30.46
C LEU A 94 8.04 8.86 30.63
N PRO A 95 8.97 9.45 29.86
CA PRO A 95 9.09 10.90 29.74
C PRO A 95 7.75 11.54 29.38
N ASP A 96 7.47 12.75 29.91
CA ASP A 96 6.16 13.41 29.79
C ASP A 96 5.60 13.43 28.36
N LYS A 97 6.46 13.73 27.38
CA LYS A 97 6.09 13.79 25.94
C LYS A 97 5.68 12.44 25.35
N LEU A 98 6.17 11.33 25.91
CA LEU A 98 5.79 9.97 25.50
C LEU A 98 4.56 9.50 26.26
N LYS A 99 4.50 9.80 27.56
CA LYS A 99 3.34 9.52 28.41
C LYS A 99 2.06 10.15 27.84
N GLU A 100 2.13 11.42 27.45
CA GLU A 100 1.00 12.14 26.85
C GLU A 100 0.44 11.40 25.61
N ILE A 101 1.32 10.94 24.72
CA ILE A 101 0.89 10.19 23.54
C ILE A 101 0.36 8.81 23.88
N ALA A 102 0.99 8.14 24.85
CA ALA A 102 0.54 6.84 25.31
C ALA A 102 -0.91 6.89 25.83
N VAL A 103 -1.23 7.91 26.63
CA VAL A 103 -2.58 8.13 27.16
C VAL A 103 -3.59 8.38 26.04
N ILE A 104 -3.32 9.36 25.16
CA ILE A 104 -4.26 9.71 24.08
C ILE A 104 -4.46 8.53 23.13
N ARG A 105 -3.41 7.74 22.84
CA ARG A 105 -3.52 6.55 22.00
C ARG A 105 -4.37 5.44 22.64
N LEU A 106 -4.34 5.28 23.96
CA LEU A 106 -5.23 4.33 24.65
C LEU A 106 -6.70 4.81 24.63
N GLU A 107 -6.92 6.10 24.81
CA GLU A 107 -8.26 6.70 24.76
C GLU A 107 -8.85 6.68 23.34
N ASN A 108 -7.99 6.71 22.32
CA ASN A 108 -8.37 6.77 20.91
C ASN A 108 -7.57 5.74 20.08
N PRO A 109 -7.91 4.44 20.20
CA PRO A 109 -7.16 3.37 19.52
C PRO A 109 -7.33 3.43 17.99
N ASP A 110 -8.49 3.87 17.51
CA ASP A 110 -8.90 3.76 16.10
C ASP A 110 -8.52 4.98 15.24
N ILE A 111 -8.04 6.06 15.86
CA ILE A 111 -7.75 7.29 15.12
C ILE A 111 -6.37 7.25 14.45
N SER A 112 -6.21 8.03 13.39
CA SER A 112 -4.95 8.12 12.67
C SER A 112 -3.85 8.82 13.47
N LEU A 113 -2.60 8.60 13.07
CA LEU A 113 -1.45 9.32 13.63
C LEU A 113 -1.51 10.84 13.44
N LYS A 114 -2.25 11.31 12.44
CA LYS A 114 -2.42 12.74 12.18
C LYS A 114 -3.39 13.34 13.20
N GLU A 115 -4.55 12.73 13.37
CA GLU A 115 -5.57 13.15 14.34
C GLU A 115 -5.01 13.07 15.77
N LEU A 116 -4.25 12.02 16.11
CA LEU A 116 -3.53 11.96 17.38
C LEU A 116 -2.65 13.20 17.62
N GLY A 117 -1.96 13.66 16.57
CA GLY A 117 -1.08 14.81 16.67
C GLY A 117 -1.81 16.13 16.85
N GLU A 118 -3.06 16.22 16.40
CA GLU A 118 -3.92 17.39 16.58
C GLU A 118 -4.55 17.43 17.98
N MET A 119 -4.70 16.27 18.64
CA MET A 119 -5.29 16.14 19.98
C MET A 119 -4.30 16.33 21.13
N ILE A 120 -3.01 16.60 20.84
CA ILE A 120 -1.98 16.74 21.88
C ILE A 120 -2.16 18.05 22.69
N PRO A 121 -2.36 17.97 24.01
CA PRO A 121 -2.50 19.15 24.88
C PRO A 121 -1.30 20.10 24.83
N SER A 122 -0.08 19.56 24.77
CA SER A 122 1.17 20.35 24.72
C SER A 122 1.42 21.06 23.38
N GLY A 123 0.54 20.90 22.40
CA GLY A 123 0.59 21.55 21.09
C GLY A 123 0.65 20.56 19.93
N ALA A 124 0.08 20.95 18.79
CA ALA A 124 -0.06 20.07 17.63
C ALA A 124 1.29 19.55 17.11
N ILE A 125 1.33 18.26 16.80
CA ILE A 125 2.54 17.57 16.32
C ILE A 125 2.28 16.95 14.95
N SER A 126 3.26 17.03 14.06
CA SER A 126 3.17 16.36 12.77
C SER A 126 3.07 14.83 12.91
N LYS A 127 2.42 14.18 11.93
CA LYS A 127 2.36 12.71 11.82
C LYS A 127 3.71 12.02 12.01
N SER A 128 4.78 12.59 11.45
CA SER A 128 6.14 12.05 11.57
C SER A 128 6.67 12.14 13.01
N GLY A 129 6.40 13.26 13.69
CA GLY A 129 6.76 13.45 15.10
C GLY A 129 6.04 12.47 16.03
N ILE A 130 4.75 12.23 15.81
CA ILE A 130 3.97 11.22 16.53
C ILE A 130 4.53 9.82 16.30
N ASN A 131 4.77 9.45 15.04
CA ASN A 131 5.32 8.15 14.70
C ASN A 131 6.67 7.90 15.37
N HIS A 132 7.54 8.91 15.43
CA HIS A 132 8.83 8.81 16.11
C HIS A 132 8.67 8.58 17.62
N ARG A 133 7.72 9.25 18.27
CA ARG A 133 7.45 9.06 19.71
C ARG A 133 6.85 7.67 20.00
N LEU A 134 5.90 7.20 19.18
CA LEU A 134 5.35 5.84 19.31
C LEU A 134 6.41 4.75 19.06
N ARG A 135 7.37 4.99 18.17
CA ARG A 135 8.52 4.08 18.01
C ARG A 135 9.32 3.98 19.31
N LYS A 136 9.62 5.11 19.97
CA LYS A 136 10.31 5.08 21.27
C LYS A 136 9.52 4.35 22.36
N ILE A 137 8.19 4.47 22.35
CA ILE A 137 7.32 3.71 23.27
C ILE A 137 7.44 2.21 23.00
N ASN A 138 7.42 1.80 21.72
CA ASN A 138 7.66 0.40 21.36
C ASN A 138 9.04 -0.08 21.81
N ASP A 139 10.09 0.71 21.57
CA ASP A 139 11.47 0.36 22.00
C ASP A 139 11.58 0.21 23.53
N TYR A 140 10.81 1.02 24.28
CA TYR A 140 10.71 0.94 25.73
C TYR A 140 9.99 -0.36 26.17
N ALA A 141 8.88 -0.71 25.54
CA ALA A 141 8.18 -1.96 25.78
C ALA A 141 9.06 -3.19 25.47
N ASP A 142 9.81 -3.14 24.36
CA ASP A 142 10.74 -4.22 23.99
C ASP A 142 11.89 -4.33 25.01
N SER A 143 12.40 -3.20 25.50
CA SER A 143 13.43 -3.18 26.54
C SER A 143 12.96 -3.79 27.86
N LEU A 144 11.70 -3.50 28.26
CA LEU A 144 11.05 -4.14 29.40
C LEU A 144 10.94 -5.66 29.23
N ARG A 145 10.47 -6.13 28.06
CA ARG A 145 10.36 -7.57 27.76
C ARG A 145 11.69 -8.30 27.83
N MET A 146 12.78 -7.63 27.44
CA MET A 146 14.14 -8.17 27.49
C MET A 146 14.80 -8.09 28.88
N GLY A 147 14.14 -7.50 29.88
CA GLY A 147 14.70 -7.30 31.22
C GLY A 147 15.93 -6.38 31.24
N LYS A 148 16.10 -5.51 30.23
CA LYS A 148 17.21 -4.55 30.20
C LYS A 148 16.94 -3.44 31.20
N ALA A 149 17.97 -3.04 31.95
CA ALA A 149 17.88 -1.92 32.89
C ALA A 149 17.48 -0.64 32.14
N ILE A 150 16.30 -0.13 32.45
CA ILE A 150 15.77 1.13 31.92
C ILE A 150 16.40 2.23 32.76
N ARG A 151 17.32 2.99 32.16
CA ARG A 151 17.92 4.18 32.78
C ARG A 151 17.06 5.41 32.53
#